data_AF-X1V3G0-F1
#
_entry.id   AF-X1V3G0-F1
#
_cell.length_a   1.000
_cell.length_b   1.000
_cell.length_c   1.000
_cell.angle_alpha   90.00
_cell.angle_beta   90.00
_cell.angle_gamma   90.00
#
_symmetry.space_group_name_H-M   'P 1'
#
loop_
_entity.id
_entity.type
_entity.pdbx_description
1 polymer ?
#
loop_
_entity_poly.entity_id
_entity_poly.type
_entity_poly.pdbx_seq_one_letter_code
_entity_poly.pdbx_strand_id
1 'polypeptide(L)'
;MQLKAEEKNFIHKTWKTFGVSLHIFSVAIFLVGIVYLVWSTVIIIQSTNTTTVVQTILNFLTLLVEVIGILYTVMLFKQMGTTCKYPPLQSRLSIPNLEEHPPVSIIIPIHEPIPMILKETLESIIKSNYPREKMQIMLADDTISSYHSFEEIKNL
;
A
#
# COMPACT_ATOMS: atom_id res chain seq x y z
N MET A 1 -25.05 17.41 16.51
CA MET A 1 -24.10 16.31 16.77
C MET A 1 -24.58 14.96 16.18
N GLN A 2 -25.89 14.68 16.15
CA GLN A 2 -26.46 13.43 15.60
C GLN A 2 -26.26 13.25 14.08
N LEU A 3 -26.36 14.31 13.27
CA LEU A 3 -26.13 14.24 11.81
C LEU A 3 -24.73 13.70 11.43
N LYS A 4 -23.70 14.01 12.23
CA LYS A 4 -22.33 13.49 12.02
C LYS A 4 -22.18 12.01 12.38
N ALA A 5 -23.11 11.41 13.13
CA ALA A 5 -23.06 10.00 13.49
C ALA A 5 -23.71 9.13 12.40
N GLU A 6 -24.79 9.59 11.79
CA GLU A 6 -25.47 8.90 10.69
C GLU A 6 -24.62 8.85 9.42
N GLU A 7 -23.97 9.97 9.06
CA GLU A 7 -23.04 10.05 7.94
C GLU A 7 -21.85 9.07 8.10
N LYS A 8 -21.34 8.92 9.33
CA LYS A 8 -20.24 7.98 9.63
C LYS A 8 -20.65 6.53 9.50
N ASN A 9 -21.82 6.19 10.03
CA ASN A 9 -22.38 4.85 9.89
C ASN A 9 -22.63 4.50 8.42
N PHE A 10 -23.07 5.48 7.63
CA PHE A 10 -23.24 5.32 6.19
C PHE A 10 -21.90 5.02 5.50
N ILE A 11 -20.85 5.82 5.73
CA ILE A 11 -19.51 5.61 5.13
C ILE A 11 -18.92 4.25 5.51
N HIS A 12 -19.02 3.85 6.78
CA HIS A 12 -18.52 2.55 7.22
C HIS A 12 -19.26 1.40 6.54
N LYS A 13 -20.59 1.51 6.41
CA LYS A 13 -21.43 0.51 5.76
C LYS A 13 -21.15 0.41 4.27
N THR A 14 -21.00 1.53 3.57
CA THR A 14 -20.66 1.54 2.13
C THR A 14 -19.28 0.94 1.89
N TRP A 15 -18.29 1.29 2.70
CA TRP A 15 -16.93 0.75 2.62
C TRP A 15 -16.88 -0.78 2.79
N LYS A 16 -17.60 -1.31 3.79
CA LYS A 16 -17.72 -2.75 4.01
C LYS A 16 -18.44 -3.45 2.85
N THR A 17 -19.50 -2.84 2.32
CA THR A 17 -20.27 -3.38 1.19
C THR A 17 -19.41 -3.45 -0.07
N PHE A 18 -18.62 -2.40 -0.33
CA PHE A 18 -17.66 -2.36 -1.42
C PHE A 18 -16.62 -3.47 -1.30
N GLY A 19 -16.04 -3.69 -0.11
CA GLY A 19 -15.10 -4.79 0.13
C GLY A 19 -15.69 -6.17 -0.15
N VAL A 20 -16.95 -6.42 0.24
CA VAL A 20 -17.66 -7.67 -0.08
C VAL A 20 -17.86 -7.81 -1.58
N SER A 21 -18.28 -6.74 -2.27
CA SER A 21 -18.45 -6.73 -3.72
C SER A 21 -17.15 -7.06 -4.46
N LEU A 22 -16.02 -6.48 -4.04
CA LEU A 22 -14.71 -6.78 -4.61
C LEU A 22 -14.30 -8.24 -4.41
N HIS A 23 -14.66 -8.84 -3.28
CA HIS A 23 -14.36 -10.25 -3.03
C HIS A 23 -15.16 -11.18 -3.95
N ILE A 24 -16.46 -10.90 -4.13
CA ILE A 24 -17.31 -11.65 -5.07
C ILE A 24 -16.78 -11.49 -6.51
N PHE A 25 -16.40 -10.26 -6.89
CA PHE A 25 -15.83 -9.98 -8.20
C PHE A 25 -14.50 -10.71 -8.45
N SER A 26 -13.61 -10.77 -7.44
CA SER A 26 -12.36 -11.54 -7.49
C SER A 26 -12.60 -13.03 -7.74
N VAL A 27 -13.58 -13.62 -7.05
CA VAL A 27 -13.97 -15.03 -7.27
C VAL A 27 -14.53 -15.23 -8.68
N ALA A 28 -15.36 -14.30 -9.17
CA ALA A 28 -15.91 -14.37 -10.52
C ALA A 28 -14.81 -14.30 -11.60
N ILE A 29 -13.86 -13.38 -11.48
CA ILE A 29 -12.70 -13.29 -12.39
C ILE A 29 -11.91 -14.60 -12.37
N PHE A 30 -11.67 -15.19 -11.20
CA PHE A 30 -10.93 -16.43 -11.08
C PHE A 30 -11.62 -17.59 -11.80
N LEU A 31 -12.93 -17.74 -11.61
CA LEU A 31 -13.71 -18.80 -12.27
C LEU A 31 -13.77 -18.62 -13.79
N VAL A 32 -14.05 -17.41 -14.27
CA VAL A 32 -14.05 -17.09 -15.70
C VAL A 32 -12.65 -17.29 -16.29
N GLY A 33 -11.61 -16.89 -15.56
CA GLY A 33 -10.21 -17.08 -15.94
C GLY A 33 -9.85 -18.55 -16.09
N ILE A 34 -10.30 -19.44 -15.18
CA ILE A 34 -10.08 -20.89 -15.31
C ILE A 34 -10.74 -21.43 -16.58
N VAL A 35 -12.01 -21.09 -16.82
CA VAL A 35 -12.73 -21.54 -18.02
C VAL A 35 -12.02 -21.07 -19.29
N TYR A 36 -11.57 -19.81 -19.31
CA TYR A 36 -10.78 -19.24 -20.40
C TYR A 36 -9.46 -20.01 -20.61
N LEU A 37 -8.69 -20.28 -19.55
CA LEU A 37 -7.41 -20.99 -19.66
C LEU A 37 -7.57 -22.42 -20.18
N VAL A 38 -8.60 -23.14 -19.73
CA VAL A 38 -8.92 -24.48 -20.24
C VAL A 38 -9.24 -24.41 -21.73
N TRP A 39 -10.10 -23.46 -22.13
CA TRP A 39 -10.46 -23.26 -23.54
C TRP A 39 -9.25 -22.89 -24.41
N SER A 40 -8.43 -21.94 -23.96
CA SER A 40 -7.19 -21.52 -24.63
C SER A 40 -6.23 -22.71 -24.81
N THR A 41 -6.06 -23.54 -23.77
CA THR A 41 -5.25 -24.76 -23.83
C THR A 41 -5.75 -25.75 -24.90
N VAL A 42 -7.07 -25.97 -24.98
CA VAL A 42 -7.66 -26.85 -25.99
C VAL A 42 -7.38 -26.34 -27.41
N ILE A 43 -7.51 -25.03 -27.65
CA ILE A 43 -7.21 -24.41 -28.95
C ILE A 43 -5.75 -24.63 -29.33
N ILE A 44 -4.82 -24.40 -28.39
CA ILE A 44 -3.38 -24.57 -28.63
C ILE A 44 -3.09 -26.03 -29.03
N ILE A 45 -3.64 -27.01 -28.30
CA ILE A 45 -3.47 -28.44 -28.61
C ILE A 45 -4.01 -28.78 -30.00
N GLN A 46 -5.22 -28.32 -30.35
CA GLN A 46 -5.81 -28.56 -31.67
C GLN A 46 -4.99 -27.93 -32.80
N SER A 47 -4.39 -26.76 -32.56
CA SER A 47 -3.60 -26.04 -33.55
C SER A 47 -2.20 -26.63 -33.81
N THR A 48 -1.70 -27.47 -32.90
CA THR A 48 -0.31 -27.95 -32.88
C THR A 48 0.07 -28.72 -34.16
N ASN A 49 -0.88 -29.38 -34.81
CA ASN A 49 -0.64 -30.13 -36.05
C ASN A 49 -0.49 -29.22 -37.29
N THR A 50 -0.93 -27.96 -37.20
CA THR A 50 -0.97 -27.01 -38.32
C THR A 50 0.03 -25.87 -38.18
N THR A 51 0.53 -25.62 -36.97
CA THR A 51 1.43 -24.50 -36.67
C THR A 51 2.89 -24.92 -36.73
N THR A 52 3.77 -23.94 -36.99
CA THR A 52 5.21 -24.17 -36.88
C THR A 52 5.63 -24.31 -35.41
N VAL A 53 6.75 -25.00 -35.15
CA VAL A 53 7.28 -25.20 -33.78
C VAL A 53 7.45 -23.88 -33.03
N VAL A 54 7.94 -22.83 -33.70
CA VAL A 54 8.12 -21.50 -33.11
C VAL A 54 6.80 -20.89 -32.67
N GLN A 55 5.74 -20.99 -33.48
CA GLN A 55 4.41 -20.51 -33.12
C GLN A 55 3.84 -21.26 -31.92
N THR A 56 4.03 -22.58 -31.86
CA THR A 56 3.60 -23.39 -30.72
C THR A 56 4.29 -22.93 -29.42
N ILE A 57 5.60 -22.68 -29.46
CA ILE A 57 6.35 -22.17 -28.30
C ILE A 57 5.81 -20.80 -27.86
N LEU A 58 5.59 -19.88 -28.81
CA LEU A 58 5.04 -18.56 -28.50
C LEU A 58 3.65 -18.64 -27.88
N ASN A 59 2.78 -19.52 -28.39
CA ASN A 59 1.44 -19.72 -27.84
C ASN A 59 1.49 -20.21 -26.37
N PHE A 60 2.39 -21.13 -26.03
CA PHE A 60 2.57 -21.57 -24.64
C PHE A 60 3.16 -20.47 -23.75
N LEU A 61 4.06 -19.62 -24.28
CA LEU A 61 4.58 -18.47 -23.54
C LEU A 61 3.47 -17.44 -23.27
N THR A 62 2.61 -17.18 -24.26
CA THR A 62 1.42 -16.33 -24.07
C THR A 62 0.50 -16.91 -23.01
N LEU A 63 0.19 -18.21 -23.07
CA LEU A 63 -0.63 -18.88 -22.05
C LEU A 63 -0.01 -18.74 -20.65
N LEU A 64 1.32 -18.85 -20.51
CA LEU A 64 2.01 -18.64 -19.23
C LEU A 64 1.80 -17.20 -18.70
N VAL A 65 1.93 -16.20 -19.57
CA VAL A 65 1.70 -14.79 -19.21
C VAL A 65 0.24 -14.58 -18.79
N GLU A 66 -0.71 -15.19 -19.48
CA GLU A 66 -2.14 -15.12 -19.15
C GLU A 66 -2.44 -15.73 -17.78
N VAL A 67 -1.86 -16.90 -17.46
CA VAL A 67 -2.00 -17.54 -16.14
C VAL A 67 -1.49 -16.61 -15.05
N ILE A 68 -0.29 -16.06 -15.21
CA ILE A 68 0.30 -15.12 -14.25
C ILE A 68 -0.58 -13.87 -14.12
N GLY A 69 -1.07 -13.34 -15.24
CA GLY A 69 -1.96 -12.18 -15.29
C GLY A 69 -3.24 -12.40 -14.49
N ILE A 70 -3.95 -13.51 -14.73
CA ILE A 70 -5.18 -13.86 -14.01
C ILE A 70 -4.90 -14.00 -12.50
N LEU A 71 -3.85 -14.74 -12.12
CA LEU A 71 -3.46 -14.90 -10.71
C LEU A 71 -3.15 -13.56 -10.04
N TYR A 72 -2.40 -12.70 -10.73
CA TYR A 72 -2.05 -11.37 -10.22
C TYR A 72 -3.28 -10.47 -10.07
N THR A 73 -4.17 -10.45 -11.05
CA THR A 73 -5.44 -9.69 -10.98
C THR A 73 -6.30 -10.17 -9.80
N VAL A 74 -6.45 -11.48 -9.62
CA VAL A 74 -7.20 -12.05 -8.49
C VAL A 74 -6.57 -11.66 -7.16
N MET A 75 -5.24 -11.73 -7.05
CA MET A 75 -4.49 -11.31 -5.86
C MET A 75 -4.72 -9.84 -5.54
N LEU A 76 -4.64 -8.94 -6.53
CA LEU A 76 -4.88 -7.51 -6.35
C LEU A 76 -6.29 -7.22 -5.84
N PHE A 77 -7.33 -7.77 -6.48
CA PHE A 77 -8.71 -7.55 -6.04
C PHE A 77 -8.99 -8.13 -4.64
N LYS A 78 -8.40 -9.29 -4.33
CA LYS A 78 -8.48 -9.87 -2.99
C LYS A 78 -7.81 -8.97 -1.95
N GLN A 79 -6.63 -8.42 -2.25
CA GLN A 79 -5.93 -7.50 -1.36
C GLN A 79 -6.72 -6.21 -1.16
N MET A 80 -7.22 -5.60 -2.24
CA MET A 80 -8.08 -4.41 -2.16
C MET A 80 -9.32 -4.68 -1.30
N GLY A 81 -10.04 -5.77 -1.55
CA GLY A 81 -11.22 -6.15 -0.76
C GLY A 81 -10.90 -6.43 0.71
N THR A 82 -9.70 -6.95 1.01
CA THR A 82 -9.24 -7.17 2.39
C THR A 82 -8.90 -5.86 3.08
N THR A 83 -8.21 -4.93 2.42
CA THR A 83 -7.96 -3.58 2.93
C THR A 83 -9.27 -2.84 3.22
N CYS A 84 -10.32 -3.07 2.41
CA CYS A 84 -11.64 -2.51 2.71
C CYS A 84 -12.30 -3.05 4.00
N LYS A 85 -11.83 -4.17 4.57
CA LYS A 85 -12.29 -4.64 5.89
C LYS A 85 -11.71 -3.86 7.05
N TYR A 86 -10.61 -3.14 6.82
CA TYR A 86 -9.91 -2.31 7.80
C TYR A 86 -10.07 -0.84 7.40
N PRO A 87 -11.27 -0.24 7.60
CA PRO A 87 -11.45 1.17 7.33
C PRO A 87 -10.46 2.00 8.17
N PRO A 88 -10.05 3.17 7.69
CA PRO A 88 -9.19 4.06 8.45
C PRO A 88 -9.79 4.28 9.84
N LEU A 89 -8.95 4.16 10.87
CA LEU A 89 -9.33 4.39 12.27
C LEU A 89 -10.00 5.77 12.36
N GLN A 90 -11.32 5.76 12.50
CA GLN A 90 -12.09 6.99 12.63
C GLN A 90 -11.81 7.57 14.02
N SER A 91 -10.94 8.58 14.05
CA SER A 91 -10.56 9.46 15.15
C SER A 91 -11.53 9.48 16.34
N ARG A 92 -11.43 8.46 17.20
CA ARG A 92 -11.85 8.46 18.59
C ARG A 92 -10.87 7.60 19.37
N LEU A 93 -9.59 7.87 19.20
CA LEU A 93 -8.78 7.88 20.40
C LEU A 93 -9.25 9.13 21.13
N SER A 94 -10.10 8.93 22.15
CA SER A 94 -10.17 9.91 23.22
C SER A 94 -8.73 10.28 23.51
N ILE A 95 -8.37 11.55 23.31
CA ILE A 95 -7.01 12.02 23.58
C ILE A 95 -6.74 11.52 25.00
N PRO A 96 -5.82 10.55 25.17
CA PRO A 96 -5.47 10.07 26.50
C PRO A 96 -5.15 11.31 27.32
N ASN A 97 -5.50 11.33 28.60
CA ASN A 97 -5.06 12.43 29.47
C ASN A 97 -3.55 12.64 29.21
N LEU A 98 -3.00 13.86 29.18
CA LEU A 98 -1.61 14.12 28.73
C LEU A 98 -0.56 13.19 29.41
N GLU A 99 -0.87 12.73 30.62
CA GLU A 99 -0.11 11.74 31.41
C GLU A 99 -0.02 10.34 30.77
N GLU A 100 -0.99 9.93 29.96
CA GLU A 100 -1.11 8.60 29.34
C GLU A 100 -0.38 8.47 27.99
N HIS A 101 0.24 9.53 27.48
CA HIS A 101 1.06 9.42 26.27
C HIS A 101 2.30 8.54 26.51
N PRO A 102 2.61 7.57 25.64
CA PRO A 102 3.84 6.79 25.74
C PRO A 102 5.08 7.63 25.41
N PRO A 103 6.28 7.28 25.89
CA PRO A 103 7.49 7.84 25.31
C PRO A 103 7.63 7.41 23.84
N VAL A 104 8.00 8.34 22.95
CA VAL A 104 8.19 8.08 21.51
C VAL A 104 9.57 8.55 21.05
N SER A 105 10.21 7.74 20.22
CA SER A 105 11.44 8.11 19.53
C SER A 105 11.14 8.23 18.03
N ILE A 106 11.39 9.40 17.46
CA ILE A 106 11.22 9.71 16.05
C ILE A 106 12.59 9.62 15.40
N ILE A 107 12.76 8.62 14.53
CA ILE A 107 13.99 8.43 13.77
C ILE A 107 13.77 9.01 12.37
N ILE A 108 14.63 9.96 11.98
CA ILE A 108 14.62 10.58 10.66
C ILE A 108 15.85 10.09 9.91
N PRO A 109 15.70 9.09 9.02
CA PRO A 109 16.79 8.67 8.15
C PRO A 109 17.06 9.75 7.10
N ILE A 110 18.31 10.16 6.95
CA ILE A 110 18.74 11.17 5.99
C ILE A 110 19.95 10.68 5.20
N HIS A 111 19.97 11.02 3.92
CA HIS A 111 21.09 10.82 3.01
C HIS A 111 21.12 12.00 2.05
N GLU A 112 22.19 12.80 2.11
CA GLU A 112 22.38 14.03 1.34
C GLU A 112 21.16 14.97 1.39
N PRO A 113 20.61 15.30 2.58
CA PRO A 113 19.37 16.06 2.63
C PRO A 113 19.61 17.53 2.26
N ILE A 114 18.58 18.15 1.71
CA ILE A 114 18.51 19.60 1.52
C ILE A 114 18.24 20.24 2.90
N PRO A 115 19.15 21.07 3.45
CA PRO A 115 19.04 21.58 4.83
C PRO A 115 17.72 22.30 5.14
N MET A 116 17.19 23.05 4.15
CA MET A 116 15.92 23.75 4.30
C MET A 116 14.75 22.79 4.51
N ILE A 117 14.70 21.67 3.79
CA ILE A 117 13.64 20.65 3.92
C ILE A 117 13.75 19.93 5.27
N LEU A 118 14.98 19.62 5.69
CA LEU A 118 15.22 19.01 7.00
C LEU A 118 14.77 19.94 8.13
N LYS A 119 15.10 21.23 8.04
CA LYS A 119 14.65 22.24 9.00
C LYS A 119 13.13 22.34 9.07
N GLU A 120 12.43 22.43 7.95
CA GLU A 120 10.96 22.45 7.92
C GLU A 120 10.35 21.19 8.55
N THR A 121 10.95 20.02 8.29
CA THR A 121 10.54 18.74 8.87
C THR A 121 10.68 18.75 10.39
N LEU A 122 11.84 19.18 10.90
CA LEU A 122 12.10 19.31 12.33
C LEU A 122 11.16 20.31 12.99
N GLU A 123 10.95 21.48 12.38
CA GLU A 123 10.00 22.48 12.88
C GLU A 123 8.57 21.93 12.96
N SER A 124 8.13 21.17 11.96
CA SER A 124 6.81 20.54 11.95
C SER A 124 6.65 19.53 13.09
N ILE A 125 7.70 18.74 13.38
CA ILE A 125 7.70 17.77 14.49
C ILE A 125 7.64 18.50 15.83
N ILE A 126 8.44 19.56 16.02
CA ILE A 126 8.50 20.35 17.26
C ILE A 126 7.17 21.08 17.54
N LYS A 127 6.44 21.45 16.48
CA LYS A 127 5.11 22.09 16.55
C LYS A 127 3.97 21.07 16.74
N SER A 128 4.25 19.76 16.82
CA SER A 128 3.23 18.76 17.09
C SER A 128 2.66 18.88 18.51
N ASN A 129 1.40 18.50 18.69
CA ASN A 129 0.70 18.54 19.98
C ASN A 129 1.08 17.39 20.94
N TYR A 130 2.32 16.89 20.87
CA TYR A 130 2.82 15.80 21.73
C TYR A 130 3.69 16.36 22.86
N PRO A 131 3.65 15.78 24.08
CA PRO A 131 4.50 16.23 25.17
C PRO A 131 5.99 16.10 24.84
N ARG A 132 6.74 17.21 24.91
CA ARG A 132 8.15 17.29 24.47
C ARG A 132 9.07 16.43 25.32
N GLU A 133 8.79 16.35 26.60
CA GLU A 133 9.51 15.53 27.58
C GLU A 133 9.37 14.03 27.32
N LYS A 134 8.38 13.62 26.50
CA LYS A 134 8.17 12.23 26.07
C LYS A 134 8.58 11.99 24.61
N MET A 135 9.16 13.00 23.95
CA MET A 135 9.57 12.92 22.55
C MET A 135 11.08 13.01 22.43
N GLN A 136 11.68 12.00 21.80
CA GLN A 136 13.09 12.01 21.42
C GLN A 136 13.17 12.04 19.89
N ILE A 137 13.94 12.97 19.33
CA ILE A 137 14.17 13.03 17.88
C ILE A 137 15.62 12.59 17.63
N MET A 138 15.82 11.68 16.69
CA MET A 138 17.12 11.13 16.30
C MET A 138 17.30 11.28 14.79
N LEU A 139 18.38 11.95 14.38
CA LEU A 139 18.79 12.00 12.98
C LEU A 139 19.74 10.83 12.71
N ALA A 140 19.40 10.00 11.72
CA ALA A 140 20.25 8.90 11.28
C ALA A 140 20.83 9.28 9.91
N ASP A 141 22.01 9.91 9.94
CA ASP A 141 22.70 10.42 8.76
C ASP A 141 23.73 9.44 8.22
N ASP A 142 23.53 8.99 6.97
CA ASP A 142 24.47 8.16 6.21
C ASP A 142 25.14 8.97 5.08
N THR A 143 25.22 10.29 5.23
CA THR A 143 25.92 11.19 4.30
C THR A 143 27.43 11.16 4.56
N ILE A 144 28.21 11.14 3.48
CA ILE A 144 29.67 11.21 3.57
C ILE A 144 30.08 12.61 4.06
N SER A 145 31.02 12.68 5.01
CA SER A 145 31.47 13.94 5.63
C SER A 145 32.03 14.99 4.65
N SER A 146 32.38 14.60 3.42
CA SER A 146 32.82 15.51 2.35
C SER A 146 31.68 16.24 1.64
N TYR A 147 30.42 15.94 1.97
CA TYR A 147 29.27 16.58 1.37
C TYR A 147 29.07 17.98 1.94
N HIS A 148 28.85 18.97 1.05
CA HIS A 148 28.86 20.40 1.40
C HIS A 148 27.83 20.75 2.49
N SER A 149 26.70 20.05 2.57
CA SER A 149 25.66 20.35 3.56
C SER A 149 25.84 19.64 4.91
N PHE A 150 26.84 18.76 5.07
CA PHE A 150 27.04 18.01 6.32
C PHE A 150 27.26 18.93 7.53
N GLU A 151 28.09 19.96 7.39
CA GLU A 151 28.31 20.94 8.45
C GLU A 151 27.07 21.80 8.72
N GLU A 152 26.26 22.08 7.70
CA GLU A 152 24.99 22.80 7.88
C GLU A 152 23.98 21.95 8.67
N ILE A 153 23.91 20.65 8.39
CA ILE A 153 23.03 19.69 9.08
C ILE A 153 23.45 19.52 10.55
N LYS A 154 24.75 19.44 10.82
CA LYS A 154 25.29 19.32 12.19
C LYS A 154 24.95 20.52 13.09
N ASN A 155 24.71 21.69 12.49
CA ASN A 155 24.42 22.93 13.19
C ASN A 155 22.91 23.25 13.31
N LEU A 156 22.02 22.37 12.80
CA LEU A 156 20.56 22.46 12.97
C LEU A 156 20.12 21.96 14.35
#